data_AF-A0A1V4RYE5-F1
#
_entry.id   AF-A0A1V4RYE5-F1
#
_cell.length_a   1.000
_cell.length_b   1.000
_cell.length_c   1.000
_cell.angle_alpha   90.00
_cell.angle_beta   90.00
_cell.angle_gamma   90.00
#
_symmetry.space_group_name_H-M   'P 1'
#
loop_
_entity.id
_entity.type
_entity.pdbx_description
1 polymer ?
#
loop_
_entity_poly.entity_id
_entity_poly.type
_entity_poly.pdbx_seq_one_letter_code
_entity_poly.pdbx_strand_id
1 'polypeptide(L)'
;MEELFESFFDFLYDSIIIPVLHLIDAFLNLLISPLSSYSPLIRILVVAIFGALLSRILANKFKAGREKELNKEFQEKISSLKYTKDVRDNKLRKIVRKGIKQSADETYEKIILDRFFETGVSYFLPLFFFLIWLEYSLFMPENLVSLTGSPYAYVRGPNVKLSAASVYLYSYNIILAGLWIIELIVRFVSDTRKK
;
A
#
# COMPACT_ATOMS: atom_id res chain seq x y z
N MET A 1 12.41 31.16 -16.20
CA MET A 1 11.40 30.50 -15.35
C MET A 1 11.62 29.00 -15.36
N GLU A 2 11.79 28.37 -16.53
CA GLU A 2 12.19 26.96 -16.64
C GLU A 2 13.56 26.67 -15.99
N GLU A 3 14.62 27.45 -16.27
CA GLU A 3 15.94 27.23 -15.65
C GLU A 3 15.96 27.33 -14.12
N LEU A 4 15.17 28.24 -13.53
CA LEU A 4 15.02 28.36 -12.08
C LEU A 4 14.24 27.19 -11.48
N PHE A 5 13.28 26.65 -12.25
CA PHE A 5 12.51 25.49 -11.86
C PHE A 5 13.35 24.21 -11.93
N GLU A 6 14.09 24.00 -13.01
CA GLU A 6 15.02 22.88 -13.16
C GLU A 6 16.13 22.93 -12.09
N SER A 7 16.78 24.08 -11.90
CA SER A 7 17.81 24.24 -10.87
C SER A 7 17.28 23.98 -9.45
N PHE A 8 16.03 24.34 -9.17
CA PHE A 8 15.39 24.03 -7.88
C PHE A 8 15.13 22.53 -7.72
N PHE A 9 14.68 21.84 -8.78
CA PHE A 9 14.48 20.39 -8.75
C PHE A 9 15.79 19.63 -8.62
N ASP A 10 16.83 20.04 -9.35
CA ASP A 10 18.17 19.46 -9.24
C ASP A 10 18.72 19.66 -7.81
N PHE A 11 18.57 20.87 -7.25
CA PHE A 11 18.95 21.12 -5.87
C PHE A 11 18.18 20.24 -4.88
N LEU A 12 16.85 20.14 -5.00
CA LEU A 12 16.04 19.27 -4.15
C LEU A 12 16.46 17.80 -4.29
N TYR A 13 16.69 17.36 -5.52
CA TYR A 13 17.05 15.98 -5.82
C TYR A 13 18.43 15.63 -5.24
N ASP A 14 19.44 16.41 -5.58
CA ASP A 14 20.83 16.14 -5.20
C ASP A 14 21.10 16.43 -3.72
N SER A 15 20.51 17.50 -3.18
CA SER A 15 20.82 17.97 -1.82
C SER A 15 19.91 17.39 -0.75
N ILE A 16 18.72 16.89 -1.10
CA ILE A 16 17.74 16.39 -0.12
C ILE A 16 17.36 14.94 -0.41
N ILE A 17 16.91 14.64 -1.63
CA ILE A 17 16.36 13.31 -1.93
C ILE A 17 17.46 12.24 -1.89
N ILE A 18 18.58 12.44 -2.60
CA ILE A 18 19.69 11.48 -2.63
C ILE A 18 20.24 11.20 -1.22
N PRO A 19 20.58 12.20 -0.38
CA PRO A 19 21.08 11.95 0.97
C PRO A 19 20.09 11.20 1.86
N VAL A 20 18.80 11.52 1.76
CA VAL A 20 17.75 10.82 2.52
C VAL A 20 17.64 9.37 2.06
N LEU A 21 17.70 9.09 0.76
CA LEU A 21 17.68 7.72 0.24
C LEU A 21 18.92 6.93 0.70
N HIS A 22 20.11 7.54 0.70
CA HIS A 22 21.31 6.90 1.25
C HIS A 22 21.22 6.63 2.75
N LEU A 23 20.64 7.55 3.52
CA LEU A 23 20.42 7.35 4.95
C LEU A 23 19.48 6.18 5.21
N ILE A 24 18.40 6.11 4.43
CA ILE A 24 17.43 5.01 4.47
C ILE A 24 18.10 3.68 4.10
N ASP A 25 18.88 3.65 3.01
CA ASP A 25 19.61 2.46 2.57
C ASP A 25 20.58 1.99 3.65
N ALA A 26 21.38 2.89 4.24
CA ALA A 26 22.29 2.55 5.33
C ALA A 26 21.55 1.98 6.56
N PHE A 27 20.41 2.58 6.92
CA PHE A 27 19.59 2.09 8.02
C PHE A 27 19.02 0.69 7.74
N LEU A 28 18.49 0.45 6.54
CA LEU A 28 17.96 -0.84 6.16
C LEU A 28 19.06 -1.91 6.05
N ASN A 29 20.23 -1.55 5.54
CA ASN A 29 21.41 -2.43 5.51
C ASN A 29 21.88 -2.79 6.92
N LEU A 30 21.82 -1.86 7.88
CA LEU A 30 22.11 -2.15 9.28
C LEU A 30 21.10 -3.15 9.87
N LEU A 31 19.81 -3.03 9.55
CA LEU A 31 18.79 -3.99 9.97
C LEU A 31 18.99 -5.39 9.37
N ILE A 32 19.48 -5.48 8.14
CA ILE A 32 19.73 -6.75 7.45
C ILE A 32 21.12 -7.31 7.70
N SER A 33 22.08 -6.52 8.18
CA SER A 33 23.45 -6.96 8.42
C SER A 33 23.55 -8.25 9.26
N PRO A 34 22.72 -8.49 10.30
CA PRO A 34 22.73 -9.76 11.04
C PRO A 34 22.32 -10.98 10.19
N LEU A 35 21.58 -10.76 9.11
CA LEU A 35 21.11 -11.79 8.18
C LEU A 35 22.10 -12.05 7.04
N SER A 36 23.27 -11.38 7.03
CA SER A 36 24.30 -11.52 5.99
C SER A 36 24.93 -12.92 5.90
N SER A 37 24.77 -13.74 6.93
CA SER A 37 25.21 -15.14 6.92
C SER A 37 24.20 -16.10 6.27
N TYR A 38 22.96 -15.65 6.03
CA TYR A 38 21.90 -16.48 5.46
C TYR A 38 21.84 -16.35 3.95
N SER A 39 21.18 -17.33 3.31
CA SER A 39 20.96 -17.33 1.86
C SER A 39 20.14 -16.12 1.41
N PRO A 40 20.33 -15.62 0.17
CA PRO A 40 19.55 -14.51 -0.37
C PRO A 40 18.04 -14.71 -0.26
N LEU A 41 17.55 -15.94 -0.43
CA LEU A 41 16.12 -16.27 -0.29
C LEU A 41 15.58 -15.95 1.11
N ILE A 42 16.32 -16.29 2.16
CA ILE A 42 15.90 -16.02 3.54
C ILE A 42 15.86 -14.51 3.78
N ARG A 43 16.85 -13.76 3.27
CA ARG A 43 16.86 -12.30 3.38
C ARG A 43 15.67 -11.67 2.66
N ILE A 44 15.37 -12.11 1.43
CA ILE A 44 14.21 -11.64 0.67
C ILE A 44 12.90 -11.94 1.43
N LEU A 45 12.78 -13.13 2.02
CA LEU A 45 11.62 -13.49 2.84
C LEU A 45 11.46 -12.57 4.04
N VAL A 46 12.54 -12.26 4.75
CA VAL A 46 12.50 -11.32 5.89
C VAL A 46 12.05 -9.94 5.43
N VAL A 47 12.59 -9.43 4.32
CA VAL A 47 12.15 -8.14 3.75
C VAL A 47 10.67 -8.17 3.36
N ALA A 48 10.19 -9.27 2.78
CA ALA A 48 8.78 -9.45 2.44
C ALA A 48 7.88 -9.42 3.69
N ILE A 49 8.31 -10.04 4.80
CA ILE A 49 7.59 -9.97 6.09
C ILE A 49 7.53 -8.52 6.59
N PHE A 50 8.66 -7.81 6.61
CA PHE A 50 8.69 -6.41 7.03
C PHE A 50 7.80 -5.51 6.16
N GLY A 51 7.87 -5.67 4.84
CA GLY A 51 7.01 -4.93 3.91
C GLY A 51 5.53 -5.18 4.14
N ALA A 52 5.13 -6.45 4.32
CA ALA A 52 3.73 -6.81 4.55
C ALA A 52 3.24 -6.30 5.92
N LEU A 53 4.06 -6.37 6.97
CA LEU A 53 3.74 -5.84 8.30
C LEU A 53 3.63 -4.31 8.29
N LEU A 54 4.56 -3.61 7.63
CA LEU A 54 4.50 -2.16 7.49
C LEU A 54 3.23 -1.74 6.76
N SER A 55 2.90 -2.44 5.67
CA SER A 55 1.68 -2.19 4.92
C SER A 55 0.44 -2.37 5.75
N ARG A 56 0.45 -3.40 6.61
CA ARG A 56 -0.64 -3.66 7.53
C ARG A 56 -0.79 -2.56 8.59
N ILE A 57 0.31 -2.07 9.14
CA ILE A 57 0.31 -0.97 10.12
C ILE A 57 -0.24 0.31 9.47
N LEU A 58 0.21 0.63 8.25
CA LEU A 58 -0.27 1.79 7.51
C LEU A 58 -1.77 1.67 7.20
N ALA A 59 -2.22 0.52 6.70
CA ALA A 59 -3.63 0.27 6.41
C ALA A 59 -4.50 0.49 7.64
N ASN A 60 -4.11 -0.05 8.80
CA ASN A 60 -4.88 0.15 10.03
C ASN A 60 -4.92 1.61 10.49
N LYS A 61 -3.83 2.37 10.27
CA LYS A 61 -3.72 3.77 10.70
C LYS A 61 -4.55 4.71 9.80
N PHE A 62 -4.51 4.51 8.48
CA PHE A 62 -5.24 5.36 7.54
C PHE A 62 -6.74 5.07 7.49
N LYS A 63 -7.15 3.81 7.69
CA LYS A 63 -8.57 3.41 7.68
C LYS A 63 -9.42 4.02 8.79
N ALA A 64 -8.84 4.26 9.96
CA ALA A 64 -9.59 4.38 11.21
C ALA A 64 -10.40 5.68 11.38
N GLY A 65 -10.07 6.76 10.67
CA GLY A 65 -10.68 8.08 10.89
C GLY A 65 -11.75 8.46 9.88
N ARG A 66 -11.34 8.57 8.61
CA ARG A 66 -12.09 9.31 7.58
C ARG A 66 -13.18 8.49 6.89
N GLU A 67 -13.00 7.18 6.78
CA GLU A 67 -14.00 6.27 6.20
C GLU A 67 -15.32 6.29 6.99
N LYS A 68 -15.24 6.39 8.33
CA LYS A 68 -16.42 6.37 9.20
C LYS A 68 -17.28 7.63 9.04
N GLU A 69 -16.62 8.78 8.89
CA GLU A 69 -17.28 10.08 8.72
C GLU A 69 -17.98 10.18 7.35
N LEU A 70 -17.27 9.83 6.27
CA LEU A 70 -17.83 9.87 4.92
C LEU A 70 -18.96 8.85 4.72
N ASN A 71 -18.85 7.65 5.29
CA ASN A 71 -19.95 6.68 5.25
C ASN A 71 -21.17 7.18 6.03
N LYS A 72 -20.98 7.89 7.15
CA LYS A 72 -22.09 8.48 7.90
C LYS A 72 -22.77 9.58 7.07
N GLU A 73 -22.00 10.49 6.48
CA GLU A 73 -22.51 11.55 5.60
C GLU A 73 -23.29 10.96 4.41
N PHE A 74 -22.75 9.92 3.77
CA PHE A 74 -23.42 9.24 2.67
C PHE A 74 -24.76 8.61 3.10
N GLN A 75 -24.79 7.91 4.24
CA GLN A 75 -26.01 7.31 4.78
C GLN A 75 -27.05 8.37 5.15
N GLU A 76 -26.63 9.50 5.73
CA GLU A 76 -27.50 10.64 6.03
C GLU A 76 -28.12 11.20 4.74
N LYS A 77 -27.31 11.44 3.70
CA LYS A 77 -27.80 11.92 2.40
C LYS A 77 -28.75 10.95 1.72
N ILE A 78 -28.48 9.64 1.72
CA ILE A 78 -29.40 8.64 1.16
C ILE A 78 -30.68 8.54 1.98
N SER A 79 -30.60 8.63 3.31
CA SER A 79 -31.78 8.64 4.18
C SER A 79 -32.68 9.85 3.91
N SER A 80 -32.09 11.00 3.52
CA SER A 80 -32.81 12.22 3.19
C SER A 80 -33.76 12.07 1.98
N LEU A 81 -33.49 11.10 1.09
CA LEU A 81 -34.38 10.77 -0.02
C LEU A 81 -35.76 10.30 0.45
N LYS A 82 -35.89 9.73 1.66
CA LYS A 82 -37.19 9.29 2.20
C LYS A 82 -38.13 10.47 2.43
N TYR A 83 -37.62 11.60 2.91
CA TYR A 83 -38.41 12.81 3.17
C TYR A 83 -38.84 13.54 1.89
N THR A 84 -38.23 13.23 0.74
CA THR A 84 -38.71 13.78 -0.55
C THR A 84 -40.09 13.27 -0.95
N LYS A 85 -40.56 12.16 -0.35
CA LYS A 85 -41.92 11.63 -0.57
C LYS A 85 -43.01 12.56 -0.04
N ASP A 86 -42.68 13.42 0.94
CA ASP A 86 -43.62 14.32 1.60
C ASP A 86 -43.83 15.63 0.81
N VAL A 87 -43.00 15.88 -0.21
CA VAL A 87 -43.13 17.06 -1.09
C VAL A 87 -44.34 16.87 -2.00
N ARG A 88 -45.38 17.70 -1.83
CA ARG A 88 -46.66 17.60 -2.57
C ARG A 88 -46.51 17.90 -4.07
N ASP A 89 -45.65 18.85 -4.45
CA ASP A 89 -45.42 19.21 -5.84
C ASP A 89 -44.45 18.22 -6.52
N ASN A 90 -44.91 17.58 -7.59
CA ASN A 90 -44.18 16.56 -8.34
C ASN A 90 -42.93 17.12 -9.06
N LYS A 91 -42.97 18.36 -9.54
CA LYS A 91 -41.85 19.04 -10.22
C LYS A 91 -40.76 19.40 -9.21
N LEU A 92 -41.14 19.98 -8.07
CA LEU A 92 -40.24 20.25 -6.95
C LEU A 92 -39.63 18.95 -6.39
N ARG A 93 -40.44 17.91 -6.21
CA ARG A 93 -39.98 16.58 -5.77
C ARG A 93 -38.88 16.02 -6.68
N LYS A 94 -39.04 16.13 -8.00
CA LYS A 94 -38.05 15.63 -8.97
C LYS A 94 -36.73 16.41 -8.89
N ILE A 95 -36.79 17.72 -8.74
CA ILE A 95 -35.60 18.60 -8.61
C ILE A 95 -34.85 18.28 -7.31
N VAL A 96 -35.55 18.25 -6.17
CA VAL A 96 -34.95 17.94 -4.86
C VAL A 96 -34.33 16.54 -4.86
N ARG A 97 -35.02 15.54 -5.42
CA ARG A 97 -34.50 14.18 -5.50
C ARG A 97 -33.25 14.08 -6.39
N LYS A 98 -33.18 14.86 -7.47
CA LYS A 98 -31.99 14.92 -8.34
C LYS A 98 -30.81 15.58 -7.60
N GLY A 99 -31.04 16.67 -6.88
CA GLY A 99 -30.01 17.35 -6.10
C GLY A 99 -29.43 16.47 -4.98
N ILE A 100 -30.28 15.76 -4.24
CA ILE A 100 -29.84 14.83 -3.19
C ILE A 100 -29.01 13.68 -3.78
N LYS A 101 -29.45 13.11 -4.92
CA LYS A 101 -28.69 12.07 -5.61
C LYS A 101 -27.31 12.56 -6.03
N GLN A 102 -27.25 13.70 -6.70
CA GLN A 102 -25.98 14.28 -7.13
C GLN A 102 -25.05 14.54 -5.94
N SER A 103 -25.55 15.09 -4.84
CA SER A 103 -24.76 15.31 -3.63
C SER A 103 -24.29 14.00 -2.96
N ALA A 104 -25.09 12.93 -3.06
CA ALA A 104 -24.69 11.60 -2.58
C ALA A 104 -23.64 10.96 -3.50
N ASP A 105 -23.76 11.14 -4.81
CA ASP A 105 -22.78 10.67 -5.79
C ASP A 105 -21.41 11.34 -5.57
N GLU A 106 -21.39 12.66 -5.34
CA GLU A 106 -20.16 13.40 -4.99
C GLU A 106 -19.50 12.88 -3.70
N THR A 107 -20.30 12.56 -2.67
CA THR A 107 -19.78 11.94 -1.43
C THR A 107 -19.26 10.52 -1.70
N TYR A 108 -19.93 9.76 -2.57
CA TYR A 108 -19.50 8.42 -2.95
C TYR A 108 -18.18 8.42 -3.75
N GLU A 109 -18.02 9.36 -4.68
CA GLU A 109 -16.75 9.56 -5.40
C GLU A 109 -15.60 9.87 -4.44
N LYS A 110 -15.83 10.74 -3.44
CA LYS A 110 -14.84 11.02 -2.38
C LYS A 110 -14.46 9.76 -1.61
N ILE A 111 -15.44 8.90 -1.27
CA ILE A 111 -15.16 7.62 -0.60
C ILE A 111 -14.29 6.71 -1.46
N ILE A 112 -14.58 6.61 -2.77
CA ILE A 112 -13.76 5.81 -3.70
C ILE A 112 -12.34 6.36 -3.78
N LEU A 113 -12.20 7.68 -3.95
CA LEU A 113 -10.92 8.33 -4.10
C LEU A 113 -10.06 8.17 -2.83
N ASP A 114 -10.66 8.40 -1.66
CA ASP A 114 -9.98 8.20 -0.38
C ASP A 114 -9.55 6.74 -0.19
N ARG A 115 -10.40 5.76 -0.55
CA ARG A 115 -10.03 4.33 -0.52
C ARG A 115 -8.90 4.00 -1.49
N PHE A 116 -8.88 4.62 -2.66
CA PHE A 116 -7.80 4.46 -3.62
C PHE A 116 -6.48 4.98 -3.06
N PHE A 117 -6.46 6.21 -2.51
CA PHE A 117 -5.26 6.78 -1.88
C PHE A 117 -4.82 5.98 -0.65
N GLU A 118 -5.77 5.56 0.18
CA GLU A 118 -5.49 4.71 1.34
C GLU A 118 -4.82 3.41 0.90
N THR A 119 -5.37 2.74 -0.11
CA THR A 119 -4.81 1.49 -0.65
C THR A 119 -3.42 1.74 -1.25
N GLY A 120 -3.25 2.83 -1.99
CA GLY A 120 -1.98 3.21 -2.59
C GLY A 120 -0.90 3.46 -1.55
N VAL A 121 -1.17 4.30 -0.55
CA VAL A 121 -0.21 4.62 0.52
C VAL A 121 0.02 3.44 1.45
N SER A 122 -1.01 2.64 1.71
CA SER A 122 -0.90 1.57 2.71
C SER A 122 -0.31 0.28 2.15
N TYR A 123 -0.51 -0.03 0.87
CA TYR A 123 -0.04 -1.29 0.29
C TYR A 123 0.96 -1.11 -0.83
N PHE A 124 0.75 -0.16 -1.74
CA PHE A 124 1.66 0.03 -2.87
C PHE A 124 2.94 0.74 -2.47
N LEU A 125 2.87 1.75 -1.60
CA LEU A 125 4.06 2.49 -1.19
C LEU A 125 5.10 1.59 -0.50
N PRO A 126 4.77 0.75 0.50
CA PRO A 126 5.75 -0.17 1.08
C PRO A 126 6.21 -1.23 0.09
N LEU A 127 5.29 -1.78 -0.73
CA LEU A 127 5.62 -2.77 -1.75
C LEU A 127 6.70 -2.24 -2.70
N PHE A 128 6.46 -1.08 -3.32
CA PHE A 128 7.40 -0.50 -4.28
C PHE A 128 8.67 0.00 -3.62
N PHE A 129 8.58 0.58 -2.43
CA PHE A 129 9.74 1.03 -1.68
C PHE A 129 10.73 -0.10 -1.42
N PHE A 130 10.26 -1.22 -0.85
CA PHE A 130 11.12 -2.37 -0.58
C PHE A 130 11.51 -3.10 -1.85
N LEU A 131 10.66 -3.13 -2.89
CA LEU A 131 11.03 -3.69 -4.19
C LEU A 131 12.21 -2.95 -4.80
N ILE A 132 12.14 -1.61 -4.86
CA ILE A 132 13.21 -0.76 -5.40
C ILE A 132 14.48 -0.95 -4.58
N TRP A 133 14.39 -0.87 -3.26
CA TRP A 133 15.56 -1.04 -2.41
C TRP A 133 16.20 -2.43 -2.56
N LEU A 134 15.39 -3.48 -2.67
CA LEU A 134 15.85 -4.84 -2.82
C LEU A 134 16.53 -5.07 -4.17
N GLU A 135 15.97 -4.53 -5.25
CA GLU A 135 16.50 -4.69 -6.62
C GLU A 135 17.71 -3.80 -6.91
N TYR A 136 17.70 -2.56 -6.43
CA TYR A 136 18.72 -1.54 -6.77
C TYR A 136 19.78 -1.32 -5.69
N SER A 137 19.61 -1.85 -4.48
CA SER A 137 20.63 -1.71 -3.42
C SER A 137 21.09 -3.07 -2.92
N LEU A 138 20.17 -3.90 -2.41
CA LEU A 138 20.56 -5.12 -1.69
C LEU A 138 20.99 -6.27 -2.62
N PHE A 139 20.28 -6.48 -3.72
CA PHE A 139 20.49 -7.59 -4.66
C PHE A 139 20.69 -7.11 -6.09
N MET A 140 21.51 -6.08 -6.27
CA MET A 140 22.07 -5.75 -7.57
C MET A 140 22.66 -7.02 -8.22
N PRO A 141 22.57 -7.18 -9.55
CA PRO A 141 23.03 -8.38 -10.24
C PRO A 141 24.46 -8.79 -9.88
N GLU A 142 25.35 -7.82 -9.70
CA GLU A 142 26.75 -8.02 -9.31
C GLU A 142 26.88 -8.63 -7.90
N ASN A 143 26.04 -8.16 -6.96
CA ASN A 143 25.98 -8.66 -5.59
C ASN A 143 25.36 -10.07 -5.54
N LEU A 144 24.38 -10.36 -6.40
CA LEU A 144 23.82 -11.72 -6.49
C LEU A 144 24.82 -12.70 -7.08
N VAL A 145 25.57 -12.29 -8.11
CA VAL A 145 26.60 -13.12 -8.72
C VAL A 145 27.70 -13.43 -7.70
N SER A 146 28.13 -12.47 -6.88
CA SER A 146 29.14 -12.72 -5.86
C SER A 146 28.65 -13.65 -4.74
N LEU A 147 27.37 -13.61 -4.39
CA LEU A 147 26.77 -14.43 -3.33
C LEU A 147 26.34 -15.83 -3.78
N THR A 148 25.92 -15.98 -5.04
CA THR A 148 25.26 -17.21 -5.53
C THR A 148 25.90 -17.80 -6.78
N GLY A 149 26.84 -17.10 -7.41
CA GLY A 149 27.40 -17.45 -8.72
C GLY A 149 26.44 -17.19 -9.89
N SER A 150 25.30 -16.53 -9.64
CA SER A 150 24.23 -16.30 -10.61
C SER A 150 23.60 -14.91 -10.40
N PRO A 151 23.12 -14.22 -11.45
CA PRO A 151 22.38 -12.97 -11.30
C PRO A 151 20.93 -13.18 -10.80
N TYR A 152 20.56 -14.42 -10.45
CA TYR A 152 19.22 -14.80 -10.01
C TYR A 152 19.21 -15.25 -8.56
N ALA A 153 18.18 -14.84 -7.82
CA ALA A 153 18.00 -15.22 -6.42
C ALA A 153 17.64 -16.71 -6.24
N TYR A 154 17.01 -17.32 -7.25
CA TYR A 154 16.70 -18.74 -7.27
C TYR A 154 16.97 -19.34 -8.65
N VAL A 155 17.66 -20.48 -8.69
CA VAL A 155 17.88 -21.27 -9.90
C VAL A 155 17.53 -22.73 -9.61
N ARG A 156 16.62 -23.31 -10.39
CA ARG A 156 16.30 -24.74 -10.35
C ARG A 156 16.37 -25.32 -11.78
N GLY A 157 17.47 -26.00 -12.07
CA GLY A 157 17.73 -26.53 -13.41
C GLY A 157 17.89 -25.43 -14.47
N PRO A 158 17.83 -25.78 -15.77
CA PRO A 158 18.06 -24.83 -16.85
C PRO A 158 16.90 -23.82 -17.04
N ASN A 159 15.69 -24.18 -16.62
CA ASN A 159 14.46 -23.49 -17.04
C ASN A 159 13.85 -22.57 -15.98
N VAL A 160 14.18 -22.72 -14.69
CA VAL A 160 13.59 -21.91 -13.63
C VAL A 160 14.64 -21.00 -13.04
N LYS A 161 14.52 -19.71 -13.36
CA LYS A 161 15.36 -18.64 -12.84
C LYS A 161 14.45 -17.53 -12.34
N LEU A 162 14.51 -17.22 -11.05
CA LEU A 162 13.70 -16.16 -10.44
C LEU A 162 14.59 -15.02 -9.99
N SER A 163 14.22 -13.80 -10.37
CA SER A 163 14.87 -12.59 -9.86
C SER A 163 14.50 -12.37 -8.39
N ALA A 164 15.31 -11.57 -7.70
CA ALA A 164 15.03 -11.19 -6.32
C ALA A 164 13.68 -10.45 -6.20
N ALA A 165 13.36 -9.60 -7.18
CA ALA A 165 12.07 -8.93 -7.33
C ALA A 165 10.90 -9.91 -7.42
N SER A 166 10.98 -10.93 -8.28
CA SER A 166 9.89 -11.92 -8.43
C SER A 166 9.66 -12.70 -7.15
N VAL A 167 10.73 -13.13 -6.47
CA VAL A 167 10.63 -13.83 -5.18
C VAL A 167 10.01 -12.92 -4.14
N TYR A 168 10.46 -11.66 -4.03
CA TYR A 168 9.90 -10.68 -3.12
C TYR A 168 8.40 -10.45 -3.34
N LEU A 169 7.97 -10.17 -4.58
CA LEU A 169 6.57 -9.93 -4.91
C LEU A 169 5.69 -11.12 -4.54
N TYR A 170 6.13 -12.33 -4.87
CA TYR A 170 5.38 -13.54 -4.56
C TYR A 170 5.25 -13.76 -3.04
N SER A 171 6.38 -13.68 -2.32
CA SER A 171 6.41 -13.83 -0.87
C SER A 171 5.58 -12.75 -0.16
N TYR A 172 5.72 -11.49 -0.57
CA TYR A 172 4.97 -10.37 -0.01
C TYR A 172 3.46 -10.59 -0.13
N ASN A 173 2.97 -10.96 -1.32
CA ASN A 173 1.54 -11.18 -1.55
C ASN A 173 1.01 -12.36 -0.72
N ILE A 174 1.77 -13.45 -0.61
CA ILE A 174 1.39 -14.60 0.24
C ILE A 174 1.28 -14.19 1.70
N ILE A 175 2.29 -13.48 2.22
CA ILE A 175 2.32 -13.06 3.62
C ILE A 175 1.15 -12.10 3.89
N LEU A 176 0.93 -11.13 3.00
CA LEU A 176 -0.16 -10.18 3.14
C LEU A 176 -1.53 -10.88 3.12
N ALA A 177 -1.75 -11.81 2.18
CA ALA A 177 -2.97 -12.61 2.14
C ALA A 177 -3.15 -13.46 3.40
N GLY A 178 -2.06 -14.08 3.89
CA GLY A 178 -2.06 -14.83 5.15
C GLY A 178 -2.47 -13.97 6.35
N LEU A 179 -1.93 -12.76 6.47
CA LEU A 179 -2.30 -11.81 7.52
C LEU A 179 -3.78 -11.43 7.46
N TRP A 180 -4.34 -11.25 6.26
CA TRP A 180 -5.77 -10.99 6.07
C TRP A 180 -6.65 -12.17 6.50
N ILE A 181 -6.26 -13.39 6.14
CA ILE A 181 -6.99 -14.60 6.54
C ILE A 181 -6.98 -14.75 8.07
N ILE A 182 -5.82 -14.57 8.71
CA ILE A 182 -5.68 -14.64 10.17
C ILE A 182 -6.59 -13.62 10.85
N GLU A 183 -6.62 -12.37 10.36
CA GLU A 183 -7.51 -11.35 10.90
C GLU A 183 -8.99 -11.76 10.78
N LEU A 184 -9.40 -12.29 9.64
CA LEU A 184 -10.77 -12.74 9.42
C LEU A 184 -11.17 -13.83 10.42
N ILE A 185 -10.29 -14.80 10.65
CA ILE A 185 -10.47 -15.86 11.65
C ILE A 185 -10.59 -15.26 13.06
N VAL A 186 -9.69 -14.34 13.44
CA VAL A 186 -9.70 -13.70 14.76
C VAL A 186 -11.02 -12.93 15.00
N ARG A 187 -11.50 -12.19 13.99
CA ARG A 187 -12.79 -11.48 14.07
C ARG A 187 -13.96 -12.45 14.25
N PHE A 188 -13.98 -13.53 13.47
CA PHE A 188 -15.05 -14.54 13.54
C PHE A 188 -15.09 -15.24 14.92
N VAL A 189 -13.93 -15.59 15.49
CA VAL A 189 -13.84 -16.21 16.82
C VAL A 189 -14.21 -15.21 17.93
N SER A 190 -13.88 -13.93 17.78
CA SER A 190 -14.27 -12.91 18.76
C SER A 190 -15.78 -12.68 18.81
N ASP A 191 -16.48 -12.79 17.67
CA ASP A 191 -17.92 -12.57 17.59
C ASP A 191 -18.72 -13.77 18.13
N THR A 192 -18.20 -15.00 17.98
CA THR A 192 -18.82 -16.19 18.57
C THR A 192 -18.69 -16.27 20.09
N ARG A 193 -17.64 -15.67 20.68
CA ARG A 193 -17.49 -15.57 22.15
C ARG A 193 -18.36 -14.50 22.81
N LYS A 194 -18.96 -13.59 22.04
CA LYS A 194 -19.81 -12.50 22.55
C LYS A 194 -21.31 -12.81 22.48
N LYS A 195 -21.70 -13.95 21.91
CA LYS A 195 -23.07 -14.48 21.93
C LYS A 195 -23.18 -15.54 23.01
#